data_AF-A0A5N6A4J6-F1
#
_entry.id   AF-A0A5N6A4J6-F1
#
_cell.length_a   1.000
_cell.length_b   1.000
_cell.length_c   1.000
_cell.angle_alpha   90.00
_cell.angle_beta   90.00
_cell.angle_gamma   90.00
#
_symmetry.space_group_name_H-M   'P 1'
#
loop_
_entity.id
_entity.type
_entity.pdbx_description
1 polymer ?
#
loop_
_entity_poly.entity_id
_entity_poly.type
_entity_poly.pdbx_seq_one_letter_code
_entity_poly.pdbx_strand_id
1 'polypeptide(L)'
;MISCVNRTSFVMVHVGRSTEAQRNLRHGIETRSWGFPRWKPEFHSARPRFAVLGTGVAPRVPFDEWATKRITLYFFEVVAAFHNAESRHWPNEEAENAIKYPVRFGIEPLAELHDIPLDATGPLSLAGSDALRLSGIEQGIGKLVELDPQPLFDAASISIRWADGGVVPLGSTPGILADQVAAPKAPRRRRRGAGFISDPKKRRAIELRAEDMAVEHYQREGWTVERLGKPYDLHCTRNGEVRCVEVKGTTGAATSVELTVNEVEHARKPHNTVDLYVLSDIKVDVRSEPYVASGGRVTHLKGWEPADEDLRPRSFEYRLPPT
;
A
#
# COMPACT_ATOMS: atom_id res chain seq x y z
N MET A 1 23.37 -21.71 23.04
CA MET A 1 22.90 -20.42 22.49
C MET A 1 21.46 -20.60 22.08
N ILE A 2 20.53 -20.01 22.83
CA ILE A 2 19.11 -20.05 22.51
C ILE A 2 18.94 -19.15 21.28
N SER A 3 18.66 -19.76 20.14
CA SER A 3 18.13 -19.06 18.96
C SER A 3 16.82 -18.42 19.40
N CYS A 4 16.85 -17.12 19.71
CA CYS A 4 15.62 -16.34 19.82
C CYS A 4 15.01 -16.33 18.42
N VAL A 5 13.98 -17.14 18.20
CA VAL A 5 13.16 -17.08 17.00
C VAL A 5 12.64 -15.65 16.94
N ASN A 6 13.13 -14.86 15.99
CA ASN A 6 12.84 -13.44 15.85
C ASN A 6 11.43 -13.29 15.25
N ARG A 7 10.41 -13.74 16.00
CA ARG A 7 9.03 -13.72 15.56
C ARG A 7 8.51 -12.30 15.54
N THR A 8 7.63 -12.03 14.61
CA THR A 8 6.91 -10.77 14.54
C THR A 8 5.46 -11.02 14.21
N SER A 9 4.63 -10.02 14.46
CA SER A 9 3.20 -10.09 14.26
C SER A 9 2.84 -9.94 12.79
N PHE A 10 1.97 -10.83 12.30
CA PHE A 10 1.40 -10.84 10.96
C PHE A 10 -0.10 -10.63 11.02
N VAL A 11 -0.67 -10.02 9.97
CA VAL A 11 -2.10 -10.12 9.67
C VAL A 11 -2.33 -11.02 8.46
N MET A 12 -3.02 -12.14 8.69
CA MET A 12 -3.37 -13.13 7.67
C MET A 12 -4.77 -12.87 7.14
N VAL A 13 -4.92 -12.83 5.81
CA VAL A 13 -6.18 -12.52 5.15
C VAL A 13 -6.45 -13.50 4.01
N HIS A 14 -7.56 -14.22 4.07
CA HIS A 14 -8.01 -14.98 2.91
C HIS A 14 -8.87 -14.11 2.00
N VAL A 15 -8.55 -14.14 0.71
CA VAL A 15 -9.27 -13.41 -0.32
C VAL A 15 -10.07 -14.41 -1.17
N GLY A 16 -11.37 -14.18 -1.26
CA GLY A 16 -12.26 -15.00 -2.07
C GLY A 16 -11.95 -14.95 -3.56
N ARG A 17 -12.41 -15.97 -4.31
CA ARG A 17 -12.21 -16.09 -5.76
C ARG A 17 -13.24 -15.36 -6.63
N SER A 18 -14.19 -14.64 -6.01
CA SER A 18 -15.20 -13.90 -6.76
C SER A 18 -14.56 -12.77 -7.56
N THR A 19 -15.17 -12.40 -8.69
CA THR A 19 -14.69 -11.29 -9.53
C THR A 19 -14.53 -9.99 -8.73
N GLU A 20 -15.44 -9.72 -7.79
CA GLU A 20 -15.36 -8.53 -6.93
C GLU A 20 -14.16 -8.62 -5.97
N ALA A 21 -13.97 -9.74 -5.28
CA ALA A 21 -12.85 -9.92 -4.34
C ALA A 21 -11.49 -9.79 -5.05
N GLN A 22 -11.36 -10.36 -6.26
CA GLN A 22 -10.14 -10.26 -7.05
C GLN A 22 -9.90 -8.83 -7.60
N ARG A 23 -10.97 -8.08 -7.92
CA ARG A 23 -10.85 -6.65 -8.24
C ARG A 23 -10.40 -5.84 -7.02
N ASN A 24 -10.93 -6.15 -5.85
CA ASN A 24 -10.55 -5.47 -4.61
C ASN A 24 -9.11 -5.77 -4.20
N LEU A 25 -8.64 -7.01 -4.40
CA LEU A 25 -7.24 -7.40 -4.24
C LEU A 25 -6.32 -6.59 -5.15
N ARG A 26 -6.61 -6.57 -6.45
CA ARG A 26 -5.85 -5.78 -7.41
C ARG A 26 -5.79 -4.31 -7.01
N HIS A 27 -6.95 -3.73 -6.70
CA HIS A 27 -7.05 -2.34 -6.31
C HIS A 27 -6.28 -2.05 -5.02
N GLY A 28 -6.36 -2.95 -4.03
CA GLY A 28 -5.63 -2.82 -2.77
C GLY A 28 -4.11 -2.90 -2.94
N ILE A 29 -3.62 -3.77 -3.83
CA ILE A 29 -2.20 -3.83 -4.20
C ILE A 29 -1.75 -2.54 -4.90
N GLU A 30 -2.52 -2.10 -5.89
CA GLU A 30 -2.24 -0.89 -6.67
C GLU A 30 -2.19 0.37 -5.80
N THR A 31 -3.15 0.48 -4.88
CA THR A 31 -3.31 1.64 -3.98
C THR A 31 -2.69 1.43 -2.61
N ARG A 32 -1.98 0.31 -2.42
CA ARG A 32 -1.23 -0.03 -1.20
C ARG A 32 -2.05 0.05 0.09
N SER A 33 -3.31 -0.39 0.00
CA SER A 33 -4.26 -0.33 1.12
C SER A 33 -5.04 -1.63 1.19
N TRP A 34 -5.25 -2.12 2.41
CA TRP A 34 -6.20 -3.19 2.68
C TRP A 34 -7.18 -2.81 3.76
N GLY A 35 -8.38 -3.39 3.71
CA GLY A 35 -9.50 -2.97 4.53
C GLY A 35 -10.36 -4.13 5.02
N PHE A 36 -11.00 -3.91 6.16
CA PHE A 36 -11.91 -4.83 6.81
C PHE A 36 -13.27 -4.18 7.06
N PRO A 37 -14.37 -4.96 7.04
CA PRO A 37 -15.72 -4.42 7.23
C PRO A 37 -16.02 -3.93 8.64
N ARG A 38 -15.21 -4.31 9.64
CA ARG A 38 -15.44 -3.97 11.04
C ARG A 38 -14.15 -4.02 11.86
N TRP A 39 -14.14 -3.30 12.97
CA TRP A 39 -13.10 -3.40 13.99
C TRP A 39 -13.19 -4.73 14.73
N LYS A 40 -12.01 -5.22 15.13
CA LYS A 40 -11.86 -6.27 16.12
C LYS A 40 -11.10 -5.67 17.32
N PRO A 41 -11.37 -6.11 18.57
CA PRO A 41 -10.68 -5.60 19.75
C PRO A 41 -9.15 -5.61 19.60
N GLU A 42 -8.59 -6.67 19.02
CA GLU A 42 -7.16 -6.81 18.81
C GLU A 42 -6.55 -5.78 17.84
N PHE A 43 -7.32 -5.24 16.89
CA PHE A 43 -6.79 -4.29 15.90
C PHE A 43 -6.45 -2.91 16.51
N HIS A 44 -7.02 -2.56 17.67
CA HIS A 44 -6.77 -1.26 18.28
C HIS A 44 -5.30 -1.11 18.75
N SER A 45 -4.76 -2.16 19.36
CA SER A 45 -3.38 -2.18 19.88
C SER A 45 -2.40 -2.88 18.95
N ALA A 46 -2.87 -3.76 18.07
CA ALA A 46 -1.97 -4.52 17.20
C ALA A 46 -1.20 -3.61 16.24
N ARG A 47 0.08 -3.96 16.06
CA ARG A 47 0.98 -3.36 15.08
C ARG A 47 1.65 -4.51 14.31
N PRO A 48 0.90 -5.22 13.44
CA PRO A 48 1.51 -6.25 12.62
C PRO A 48 2.62 -5.61 11.77
N ARG A 49 3.74 -6.31 11.65
CA ARG A 49 4.86 -5.91 10.79
C ARG A 49 4.62 -6.32 9.35
N PHE A 50 3.90 -7.43 9.15
CA PHE A 50 3.66 -8.01 7.84
C PHE A 50 2.19 -8.37 7.63
N ALA A 51 1.79 -8.43 6.37
CA ALA A 51 0.50 -8.95 5.96
C ALA A 51 0.69 -10.02 4.89
N VAL A 52 -0.14 -11.06 4.94
CA VAL A 52 -0.20 -12.08 3.89
C VAL A 52 -1.66 -12.21 3.45
N LEU A 53 -1.91 -11.92 2.18
CA LEU A 53 -3.20 -12.16 1.55
C LEU A 53 -3.12 -13.41 0.69
N GLY A 54 -3.99 -14.40 0.92
CA GLY A 54 -3.99 -15.67 0.19
C GLY A 54 -5.26 -15.92 -0.60
N THR A 55 -5.15 -16.45 -1.82
CA THR A 55 -6.28 -16.79 -2.70
C THR A 55 -6.06 -18.09 -3.46
N GLY A 56 -7.14 -18.66 -4.00
CA GLY A 56 -7.10 -19.85 -4.87
C GLY A 56 -7.72 -21.10 -4.23
N VAL A 57 -7.74 -21.18 -2.90
CA VAL A 57 -8.22 -22.33 -2.13
C VAL A 57 -9.50 -22.00 -1.38
N ALA A 58 -10.46 -22.93 -1.31
CA ALA A 58 -11.67 -22.78 -0.50
C ALA A 58 -11.37 -23.03 1.00
N PRO A 59 -11.66 -22.08 1.90
CA PRO A 59 -11.24 -22.15 3.31
C PRO A 59 -12.18 -22.96 4.21
N ARG A 60 -13.41 -23.23 3.76
CA ARG A 60 -14.45 -23.92 4.55
C ARG A 60 -14.31 -25.44 4.45
N VAL A 61 -13.14 -25.93 4.87
CA VAL A 61 -12.82 -27.36 4.94
C VAL A 61 -12.11 -27.64 6.28
N PRO A 62 -12.12 -28.90 6.75
CA PRO A 62 -11.29 -29.34 7.86
C PRO A 62 -9.80 -28.98 7.66
N PHE A 63 -9.07 -28.77 8.76
CA PHE A 63 -7.69 -28.27 8.68
C PHE A 63 -6.72 -29.28 8.04
N ASP A 64 -6.90 -30.57 8.31
CA ASP A 64 -6.17 -31.66 7.67
C ASP A 64 -6.37 -31.64 6.15
N GLU A 65 -7.59 -31.43 5.66
CA GLU A 65 -7.84 -31.26 4.23
C GLU A 65 -7.20 -29.96 3.70
N TRP A 66 -7.31 -28.85 4.43
CA TRP A 66 -6.72 -27.57 4.05
C TRP A 66 -5.19 -27.64 3.89
N ALA A 67 -4.51 -28.30 4.83
CA ALA A 67 -3.06 -28.40 4.85
C ALA A 67 -2.50 -29.14 3.62
N THR A 68 -3.26 -30.03 2.98
CA THR A 68 -2.85 -30.71 1.74
C THR A 68 -2.82 -29.82 0.50
N LYS A 69 -3.36 -28.59 0.58
CA LYS A 69 -3.59 -27.72 -0.57
C LYS A 69 -2.40 -26.79 -0.82
N ARG A 70 -2.41 -26.19 -2.01
CA ARG A 70 -1.42 -25.19 -2.45
C ARG A 70 -2.12 -23.89 -2.82
N ILE A 71 -1.52 -22.76 -2.48
CA ILE A 71 -2.17 -21.44 -2.54
C ILE A 71 -1.27 -20.39 -3.19
N THR A 72 -1.88 -19.34 -3.75
CA THR A 72 -1.15 -18.10 -4.10
C THR A 72 -1.17 -17.16 -2.91
N LEU A 73 0.00 -16.66 -2.51
CA LEU A 73 0.16 -15.67 -1.45
C LEU A 73 0.69 -14.36 -2.02
N TYR A 74 0.19 -13.26 -1.48
CA TYR A 74 0.72 -11.92 -1.66
C TYR A 74 1.30 -11.48 -0.32
N PHE A 75 2.61 -11.22 -0.30
CA PHE A 75 3.36 -10.88 0.90
C PHE A 75 3.64 -9.37 0.92
N PHE A 76 3.34 -8.73 2.05
CA PHE A 76 3.44 -7.30 2.23
C PHE A 76 4.09 -6.95 3.56
N GLU A 77 4.79 -5.81 3.59
CA GLU A 77 5.11 -5.09 4.81
C GLU A 77 3.92 -4.20 5.20
N VAL A 78 3.61 -4.12 6.49
CA VAL A 78 2.60 -3.19 7.00
C VAL A 78 3.30 -1.90 7.42
N VAL A 79 2.96 -0.82 6.74
CA VAL A 79 3.64 0.48 6.91
C VAL A 79 2.75 1.53 7.57
N ALA A 80 1.43 1.38 7.50
CA ALA A 80 0.49 2.22 8.23
C ALA A 80 -0.44 1.35 9.08
N ALA A 81 -0.54 1.68 10.37
CA ALA A 81 -1.37 0.94 11.32
C ALA A 81 -2.87 0.96 10.98
N PHE A 82 -3.64 0.08 11.64
CA PHE A 82 -5.08 0.08 11.52
C PHE A 82 -5.68 1.44 11.88
N HIS A 83 -6.57 1.95 11.04
CA HIS A 83 -7.20 3.25 11.20
C HIS A 83 -8.61 3.25 10.63
N ASN A 84 -9.40 4.23 11.07
CA ASN A 84 -10.72 4.45 10.52
C ASN A 84 -10.60 5.19 9.18
N ALA A 85 -11.20 4.63 8.15
CA ALA A 85 -11.30 5.23 6.84
C ALA A 85 -12.48 6.19 6.78
N GLU A 86 -12.27 7.29 6.07
CA GLU A 86 -13.31 8.31 5.92
C GLU A 86 -13.74 8.57 4.47
N SER A 87 -13.06 7.93 3.51
CA SER A 87 -13.30 8.05 2.07
C SER A 87 -13.75 6.71 1.49
N ARG A 88 -14.49 6.73 0.39
CA ARG A 88 -14.64 5.53 -0.46
C ARG A 88 -13.34 5.30 -1.19
N HIS A 89 -12.92 4.05 -1.28
CA HIS A 89 -11.64 3.68 -1.88
C HIS A 89 -11.82 2.55 -2.88
N TRP A 90 -12.45 1.46 -2.47
CA TRP A 90 -12.60 0.30 -3.37
C TRP A 90 -13.64 0.53 -4.48
N PRO A 91 -13.48 -0.12 -5.65
CA PRO A 91 -14.42 0.00 -6.75
C PRO A 91 -15.88 -0.32 -6.38
N ASN A 92 -16.10 -1.26 -5.47
CA ASN A 92 -17.44 -1.60 -4.97
C ASN A 92 -17.98 -0.57 -3.98
N GLU A 93 -17.13 0.09 -3.19
CA GLU A 93 -17.53 1.24 -2.35
C GLU A 93 -17.95 2.43 -3.20
N GLU A 94 -17.23 2.68 -4.30
CA GLU A 94 -17.57 3.74 -5.25
C GLU A 94 -18.87 3.44 -6.01
N ALA A 95 -19.02 2.20 -6.50
CA ALA A 95 -20.22 1.78 -7.23
C ALA A 95 -21.49 1.84 -6.38
N GLU A 96 -21.38 1.51 -5.09
CA GLU A 96 -22.52 1.48 -4.16
C GLU A 96 -22.64 2.76 -3.32
N ASN A 97 -21.72 3.71 -3.50
CA ASN A 97 -21.67 4.96 -2.75
C ASN A 97 -21.71 4.74 -1.22
N ALA A 98 -20.95 3.77 -0.73
CA ALA A 98 -20.90 3.39 0.68
C ALA A 98 -19.50 2.91 1.08
N ILE A 99 -19.03 3.30 2.27
CA ILE A 99 -17.79 2.75 2.84
C ILE A 99 -18.11 1.36 3.37
N LYS A 100 -17.53 0.34 2.74
CA LYS A 100 -17.69 -1.07 3.11
C LYS A 100 -16.56 -1.58 3.98
N TYR A 101 -15.39 -0.98 3.86
CA TYR A 101 -14.17 -1.39 4.57
C TYR A 101 -13.63 -0.21 5.40
N PRO A 102 -14.32 0.14 6.50
CA PRO A 102 -13.97 1.29 7.32
C PRO A 102 -12.70 1.10 8.13
N VAL A 103 -12.21 -0.13 8.32
CA VAL A 103 -10.95 -0.38 9.05
C VAL A 103 -9.86 -0.67 8.05
N ARG A 104 -8.93 0.27 7.85
CA ARG A 104 -7.88 0.16 6.84
C ARG A 104 -6.50 0.12 7.46
N PHE A 105 -5.53 -0.39 6.71
CA PHE A 105 -4.12 -0.31 7.01
C PHE A 105 -3.32 -0.24 5.71
N GLY A 106 -2.12 0.31 5.80
CA GLY A 106 -1.23 0.48 4.66
C GLY A 106 -0.36 -0.75 4.47
N ILE A 107 -0.25 -1.21 3.23
CA ILE A 107 0.57 -2.35 2.84
C ILE A 107 1.58 -1.95 1.76
N GLU A 108 2.84 -2.35 1.90
CA GLU A 108 3.84 -2.24 0.84
C GLU A 108 4.05 -3.63 0.22
N PRO A 109 3.75 -3.83 -1.08
CA PRO A 109 3.94 -5.12 -1.74
C PRO A 109 5.39 -5.55 -1.75
N LEU A 110 5.70 -6.75 -1.25
CA LEU A 110 7.05 -7.32 -1.25
C LEU A 110 7.24 -8.39 -2.32
N ALA A 111 6.31 -9.34 -2.42
CA ALA A 111 6.37 -10.43 -3.40
C ALA A 111 5.02 -11.13 -3.61
N GLU A 112 4.83 -11.68 -4.81
CA GLU A 112 3.81 -12.67 -5.12
C GLU A 112 4.44 -14.06 -5.13
N LEU A 113 3.82 -15.00 -4.42
CA LEU A 113 4.29 -16.37 -4.25
C LEU A 113 3.22 -17.32 -4.77
N HIS A 114 3.59 -18.16 -5.74
CA HIS A 114 2.68 -19.13 -6.34
C HIS A 114 2.91 -20.53 -5.80
N ASP A 115 1.86 -21.34 -5.84
CA ASP A 115 1.92 -22.77 -5.54
C ASP A 115 2.58 -23.06 -4.18
N ILE A 116 2.18 -22.33 -3.14
CA ILE A 116 2.76 -22.44 -1.80
C ILE A 116 2.08 -23.55 -1.00
N PRO A 117 2.82 -24.52 -0.41
CA PRO A 117 2.24 -25.54 0.44
C PRO A 117 1.62 -24.95 1.70
N LEU A 118 0.48 -25.49 2.13
CA LEU A 118 -0.24 -25.09 3.34
C LEU A 118 0.04 -26.01 4.55
N ASP A 119 0.93 -26.99 4.40
CA ASP A 119 1.37 -27.89 5.46
C ASP A 119 2.62 -27.35 6.21
N ALA A 120 3.23 -28.21 7.02
CA ALA A 120 4.41 -27.85 7.82
C ALA A 120 5.68 -27.58 6.98
N THR A 121 5.69 -27.94 5.69
CA THR A 121 6.81 -27.66 4.77
C THR A 121 6.69 -26.28 4.14
N GLY A 122 5.52 -25.65 4.23
CA GLY A 122 5.27 -24.31 3.71
C GLY A 122 5.88 -23.18 4.55
N PRO A 123 6.08 -21.99 3.95
CA PRO A 123 6.72 -20.85 4.60
C PRO A 123 5.85 -20.19 5.69
N LEU A 124 4.56 -20.54 5.79
CA LEU A 124 3.64 -19.94 6.77
C LEU A 124 3.62 -20.66 8.12
N SER A 125 4.26 -21.83 8.25
CA SER A 125 3.99 -22.83 9.29
C SER A 125 2.50 -23.26 9.35
N LEU A 126 2.19 -24.27 10.15
CA LEU A 126 0.79 -24.69 10.37
C LEU A 126 -0.05 -23.57 11.00
N ALA A 127 0.54 -22.75 11.88
CA ALA A 127 -0.18 -21.68 12.56
C ALA A 127 -0.59 -20.55 11.61
N GLY A 128 0.32 -20.11 10.73
CA GLY A 128 0.01 -19.09 9.72
C GLY A 128 -0.95 -19.62 8.66
N SER A 129 -0.79 -20.87 8.24
CA SER A 129 -1.70 -21.58 7.34
C SER A 129 -3.12 -21.65 7.91
N ASP A 130 -3.30 -22.04 9.18
CA ASP A 130 -4.62 -22.09 9.81
C ASP A 130 -5.21 -20.70 10.03
N ALA A 131 -4.41 -19.70 10.41
CA ALA A 131 -4.86 -18.32 10.53
C ALA A 131 -5.43 -17.79 9.19
N LEU A 132 -4.80 -18.13 8.07
CA LEU A 132 -5.30 -17.82 6.73
C LEU A 132 -6.64 -18.53 6.46
N ARG A 133 -6.75 -19.82 6.77
CA ARG A 133 -8.02 -20.57 6.66
C ARG A 133 -9.14 -19.95 7.48
N LEU A 134 -8.88 -19.64 8.74
CA LEU A 134 -9.83 -19.04 9.69
C LEU A 134 -10.28 -17.65 9.23
N SER A 135 -9.38 -16.85 8.64
CA SER A 135 -9.76 -15.59 8.00
C SER A 135 -10.84 -15.81 6.94
N GLY A 136 -10.68 -16.82 6.08
CA GLY A 136 -11.64 -17.12 5.02
C GLY A 136 -12.98 -17.67 5.51
N ILE A 137 -12.97 -18.43 6.61
CA ILE A 137 -14.20 -18.88 7.30
C ILE A 137 -14.96 -17.66 7.84
N GLU A 138 -14.26 -16.68 8.37
CA GLU A 138 -14.81 -15.43 8.90
C GLU A 138 -14.89 -14.29 7.86
N GLN A 139 -15.19 -14.63 6.60
CA GLN A 139 -15.46 -13.65 5.54
C GLN A 139 -14.27 -12.70 5.23
N GLY A 140 -13.04 -13.19 5.35
CA GLY A 140 -11.82 -12.45 5.00
C GLY A 140 -11.39 -11.43 6.06
N ILE A 141 -11.98 -11.45 7.25
CA ILE A 141 -11.50 -10.62 8.37
C ILE A 141 -10.10 -11.07 8.78
N GLY A 142 -9.20 -10.12 9.05
CA GLY A 142 -7.81 -10.43 9.39
C GLY A 142 -7.67 -11.30 10.65
N LYS A 143 -6.65 -12.15 10.64
CA LYS A 143 -6.21 -12.97 11.79
C LYS A 143 -4.77 -12.63 12.14
N LEU A 144 -4.54 -12.24 13.39
CA LEU A 144 -3.20 -11.93 13.88
C LEU A 144 -2.48 -13.20 14.33
N VAL A 145 -1.20 -13.34 13.97
CA VAL A 145 -0.37 -14.50 14.33
C VAL A 145 1.10 -14.09 14.39
N GLU A 146 1.85 -14.64 15.34
CA GLU A 146 3.30 -14.45 15.45
C GLU A 146 4.03 -15.52 14.62
N LEU A 147 4.81 -15.09 13.63
CA LEU A 147 5.57 -15.97 12.74
C LEU A 147 7.01 -15.50 12.60
N ASP A 148 7.90 -16.44 12.26
CA ASP A 148 9.21 -16.11 11.71
C ASP A 148 9.02 -15.72 10.23
N PRO A 149 9.40 -14.49 9.80
CA PRO A 149 9.26 -14.08 8.41
C PRO A 149 10.33 -14.67 7.49
N GLN A 150 11.43 -15.23 8.02
CA GLN A 150 12.55 -15.69 7.19
C GLN A 150 12.15 -16.69 6.10
N PRO A 151 11.31 -17.72 6.36
CA PRO A 151 10.89 -18.65 5.31
C PRO A 151 10.10 -17.99 4.17
N LEU A 152 9.38 -16.89 4.44
CA LEU A 152 8.69 -16.11 3.41
C LEU A 152 9.67 -15.29 2.58
N PHE A 153 10.70 -14.69 3.20
CA PHE A 153 11.76 -14.00 2.48
C PHE A 153 12.54 -14.96 1.57
N ASP A 154 12.89 -16.13 2.08
CA ASP A 154 13.58 -17.17 1.31
C ASP A 154 12.73 -17.62 0.12
N ALA A 155 11.43 -17.91 0.34
CA ALA A 155 10.50 -18.26 -0.74
C ALA A 155 10.32 -17.14 -1.78
N ALA A 156 10.44 -15.88 -1.35
CA ALA A 156 10.36 -14.70 -2.20
C ALA A 156 11.69 -14.33 -2.87
N SER A 157 12.78 -15.06 -2.58
CA SER A 157 14.14 -14.73 -3.03
C SER A 157 14.56 -13.31 -2.62
N ILE A 158 14.09 -12.85 -1.46
CA ILE A 158 14.48 -11.57 -0.85
C ILE A 158 15.70 -11.82 0.03
N SER A 159 16.86 -11.32 -0.40
CA SER A 159 18.15 -11.51 0.28
C SER A 159 18.25 -10.67 1.56
N ILE A 160 17.66 -11.16 2.65
CA ILE A 160 17.71 -10.55 3.98
C ILE A 160 17.93 -11.63 5.04
N ARG A 161 18.67 -11.30 6.10
CA ARG A 161 18.69 -12.07 7.34
C ARG A 161 17.88 -11.32 8.40
N TRP A 162 16.66 -11.79 8.65
CA TRP A 162 15.74 -11.11 9.57
C TRP A 162 16.27 -10.99 11.00
N ALA A 163 17.12 -11.92 11.43
CA ALA A 163 17.79 -11.87 12.74
C ALA A 163 18.72 -10.66 12.92
N ASP A 164 19.18 -10.02 11.83
CA ASP A 164 20.20 -8.96 11.88
C ASP A 164 19.65 -7.54 12.04
N GLY A 165 18.33 -7.35 12.23
CA GLY A 165 17.75 -6.02 12.49
C GLY A 165 16.57 -5.61 11.62
N GLY A 166 16.11 -6.48 10.72
CA GLY A 166 14.72 -6.45 10.22
C GLY A 166 14.25 -5.22 9.40
N VAL A 167 15.15 -4.49 8.76
CA VAL A 167 14.78 -3.52 7.72
C VAL A 167 14.66 -4.24 6.39
N VAL A 168 13.51 -4.15 5.73
CA VAL A 168 13.29 -4.78 4.42
C VAL A 168 13.75 -3.80 3.34
N PRO A 169 14.79 -4.12 2.56
CA PRO A 169 15.29 -3.22 1.52
C PRO A 169 14.33 -3.22 0.33
N LEU A 170 13.41 -2.25 0.27
CA LEU A 170 12.38 -2.16 -0.76
C LEU A 170 12.94 -2.24 -2.18
N GLY A 171 14.08 -1.60 -2.45
CA GLY A 171 14.77 -1.62 -3.74
C GLY A 171 15.29 -3.00 -4.16
N SER A 172 15.41 -3.93 -3.22
CA SER A 172 15.83 -5.33 -3.46
C SER A 172 14.67 -6.32 -3.42
N THR A 173 13.43 -5.85 -3.31
CA THR A 173 12.24 -6.73 -3.31
C THR A 173 11.58 -6.77 -4.69
N PRO A 174 11.04 -7.94 -5.12
CA PRO A 174 10.35 -8.07 -6.39
C PRO A 174 9.16 -7.11 -6.55
N GLY A 175 8.50 -6.78 -5.43
CA GLY A 175 7.22 -6.10 -5.43
C GLY A 175 6.11 -6.95 -6.01
N ILE A 176 4.95 -6.34 -6.24
CA ILE A 176 3.82 -6.96 -6.92
C ILE A 176 3.32 -5.96 -7.96
N LEU A 177 3.25 -6.38 -9.22
CA LEU A 177 2.61 -5.59 -10.26
C LEU A 177 1.11 -5.93 -10.27
N ALA A 178 0.28 -4.94 -9.97
CA ALA A 178 -1.17 -5.14 -9.84
C ALA A 178 -1.81 -5.70 -11.12
N ASP A 179 -1.25 -5.46 -12.30
CA ASP A 179 -1.73 -6.01 -13.58
C ASP A 179 -1.51 -7.53 -13.70
N GLN A 180 -0.48 -8.09 -13.05
CA GLN A 180 -0.13 -9.51 -13.06
C GLN A 180 -1.02 -10.39 -12.17
N VAL A 181 -1.70 -9.80 -11.18
CA VAL A 181 -2.74 -10.50 -10.41
C VAL A 181 -3.77 -11.06 -11.40
N ALA A 182 -4.05 -12.36 -11.40
CA ALA A 182 -4.89 -12.98 -12.44
C ALA A 182 -6.28 -12.32 -12.51
N ALA A 183 -6.59 -11.65 -13.63
CA ALA A 183 -7.94 -11.15 -13.88
C ALA A 183 -8.83 -12.33 -14.30
N PRO A 184 -10.00 -12.56 -13.66
CA PRO A 184 -10.99 -13.44 -14.28
C PRO A 184 -11.41 -12.83 -15.62
N LYS A 185 -11.39 -13.63 -16.69
CA LYS A 185 -11.88 -13.23 -18.02
C LYS A 185 -13.33 -12.76 -17.91
N ALA A 186 -13.56 -11.44 -17.97
CA ALA A 186 -14.90 -10.89 -17.95
C ALA A 186 -15.61 -11.21 -19.30
N PRO A 187 -16.91 -11.53 -19.30
CA PRO A 187 -17.68 -11.57 -20.54
C PRO A 187 -17.70 -10.17 -21.17
N ARG A 188 -17.41 -10.09 -22.48
CA ARG A 188 -17.42 -8.86 -23.29
C ARG A 188 -18.82 -8.24 -23.31
N ARG A 189 -19.18 -7.46 -22.30
CA ARG A 189 -20.23 -6.44 -22.42
C ARG A 189 -19.56 -5.13 -22.82
N ARG A 190 -19.97 -4.59 -23.98
CA ARG A 190 -19.68 -3.21 -24.39
C ARG A 190 -20.22 -2.27 -23.32
N ARG A 191 -19.39 -1.90 -22.34
CA ARG A 191 -19.60 -0.72 -21.51
C ARG A 191 -18.92 0.44 -22.21
N ARG A 192 -19.74 1.38 -22.68
CA ARG A 192 -19.29 2.74 -23.00
C ARG A 192 -18.91 3.39 -21.67
N GLY A 193 -17.68 3.92 -21.61
CA GLY A 193 -17.19 4.76 -20.51
C GLY A 193 -16.66 4.01 -19.29
N ALA A 194 -15.54 4.49 -18.78
CA ALA A 194 -14.88 4.09 -17.52
C ALA A 194 -14.13 2.75 -17.54
N GLY A 195 -12.98 2.76 -18.23
CA GLY A 195 -11.90 1.81 -18.00
C GLY A 195 -10.58 2.58 -18.00
N PHE A 196 -9.97 2.71 -16.82
CA PHE A 196 -8.53 2.85 -16.65
C PHE A 196 -7.79 4.00 -17.38
N ILE A 197 -8.50 5.08 -17.70
CA ILE A 197 -7.90 6.42 -17.77
C ILE A 197 -8.28 7.05 -16.45
N SER A 198 -7.36 6.98 -15.48
CA SER A 198 -7.49 7.64 -14.17
C SER A 198 -8.15 9.01 -14.34
N ASP A 199 -9.31 9.18 -13.73
CA ASP A 199 -10.16 10.37 -13.88
C ASP A 199 -9.33 11.64 -13.64
N PRO A 200 -9.02 12.44 -14.68
CA PRO A 200 -8.14 13.57 -14.54
C PRO A 200 -8.70 14.63 -13.59
N LYS A 201 -10.03 14.76 -13.48
CA LYS A 201 -10.68 15.68 -12.56
C LYS A 201 -10.49 15.22 -11.12
N LYS A 202 -10.65 13.91 -10.86
CA LYS A 202 -10.38 13.32 -9.54
C LYS A 202 -8.93 13.50 -9.12
N ARG A 203 -7.97 13.23 -10.01
CA ARG A 203 -6.54 13.42 -9.71
C ARG A 203 -6.24 14.88 -9.40
N ARG A 204 -6.74 15.81 -10.22
CA ARG A 204 -6.52 17.24 -10.00
C ARG A 204 -7.09 17.72 -8.66
N ALA A 205 -8.28 17.24 -8.28
CA ALA A 205 -8.87 17.57 -6.98
C ALA A 205 -8.04 17.04 -5.79
N ILE A 206 -7.44 15.85 -5.94
CA ILE A 206 -6.54 15.25 -4.95
C ILE A 206 -5.25 16.06 -4.81
N GLU A 207 -4.59 16.37 -5.93
CA GLU A 207 -3.36 17.18 -5.97
C GLU A 207 -3.59 18.55 -5.33
N LEU A 208 -4.65 19.26 -5.77
CA LEU A 208 -4.97 20.59 -5.26
C LEU A 208 -5.23 20.57 -3.75
N ARG A 209 -6.00 19.59 -3.26
CA ARG A 209 -6.28 19.45 -1.83
C ARG A 209 -5.02 19.19 -1.00
N ALA A 210 -4.10 18.36 -1.51
CA ALA A 210 -2.84 18.09 -0.85
C ALA A 210 -1.97 19.36 -0.77
N GLU A 211 -1.84 20.09 -1.87
CA GLU A 211 -1.11 21.36 -1.91
C GLU A 211 -1.74 22.42 -0.99
N ASP A 212 -3.08 22.57 -1.00
CA ASP A 212 -3.79 23.51 -0.14
C ASP A 212 -3.51 23.26 1.34
N MET A 213 -3.55 21.99 1.76
CA MET A 213 -3.24 21.58 3.13
C MET A 213 -1.77 21.83 3.51
N ALA A 214 -0.84 21.59 2.58
CA ALA A 214 0.58 21.87 2.78
C ALA A 214 0.83 23.39 2.90
N VAL A 215 0.25 24.20 2.02
CA VAL A 215 0.33 25.67 2.08
C VAL A 215 -0.20 26.17 3.43
N GLU A 216 -1.38 25.72 3.84
CA GLU A 216 -1.98 26.11 5.12
C GLU A 216 -1.08 25.70 6.31
N HIS A 217 -0.48 24.50 6.26
CA HIS A 217 0.45 24.02 7.27
C HIS A 217 1.66 24.96 7.44
N TYR A 218 2.36 25.27 6.34
CA TYR A 218 3.55 26.12 6.40
C TYR A 218 3.21 27.59 6.70
N GLN A 219 2.10 28.12 6.19
CA GLN A 219 1.65 29.47 6.54
C GLN A 219 1.34 29.59 8.04
N ARG A 220 0.72 28.56 8.65
CA ARG A 220 0.51 28.50 10.11
C ARG A 220 1.81 28.44 10.90
N GLU A 221 2.85 27.83 10.35
CA GLU A 221 4.21 27.85 10.94
C GLU A 221 4.98 29.16 10.64
N GLY A 222 4.36 30.15 10.00
CA GLY A 222 4.94 31.47 9.72
C GLY A 222 5.84 31.52 8.49
N TRP A 223 5.72 30.57 7.57
CA TRP A 223 6.42 30.60 6.28
C TRP A 223 5.65 31.38 5.23
N THR A 224 6.37 32.09 4.37
CA THR A 224 5.84 32.57 3.09
C THR A 224 5.92 31.42 2.10
N VAL A 225 4.81 31.10 1.44
CA VAL A 225 4.70 29.92 0.56
C VAL A 225 4.35 30.33 -0.86
N GLU A 226 5.14 29.90 -1.83
CA GLU A 226 4.93 30.05 -3.26
C GLU A 226 4.71 28.67 -3.92
N ARG A 227 3.77 28.55 -4.86
CA ARG A 227 3.55 27.33 -5.65
C ARG A 227 4.36 27.39 -6.94
N LEU A 228 5.25 26.43 -7.16
CA LEU A 228 6.11 26.34 -8.34
C LEU A 228 5.67 25.21 -9.30
N GLY A 229 5.49 24.01 -8.76
CA GLY A 229 5.15 22.78 -9.50
C GLY A 229 6.35 22.04 -10.13
N LYS A 230 7.51 22.69 -10.34
CA LYS A 230 8.80 22.05 -10.68
C LYS A 230 9.97 22.93 -10.20
N PRO A 231 11.09 22.35 -9.74
CA PRO A 231 11.38 20.91 -9.61
C PRO A 231 10.72 20.24 -8.39
N TYR A 232 9.97 21.01 -7.60
CA TYR A 232 9.14 20.59 -6.47
C TYR A 232 7.90 21.50 -6.41
N ASP A 233 6.93 21.18 -5.56
CA ASP A 233 5.62 21.83 -5.56
C ASP A 233 5.61 23.20 -4.88
N LEU A 234 6.13 23.30 -3.65
CA LEU A 234 6.09 24.54 -2.87
C LEU A 234 7.48 25.05 -2.49
N HIS A 235 7.69 26.35 -2.65
CA HIS A 235 8.86 27.07 -2.18
C HIS A 235 8.48 27.87 -0.92
N CYS A 236 9.02 27.44 0.22
CA CYS A 236 8.73 28.06 1.51
C CYS A 236 9.94 28.87 1.98
N THR A 237 9.73 30.13 2.35
CA THR A 237 10.78 31.01 2.86
C THR A 237 10.40 31.63 4.20
N ARG A 238 11.36 31.71 5.12
CA ARG A 238 11.17 32.33 6.44
C ARG A 238 12.50 32.77 7.03
N ASN A 239 12.67 34.05 7.34
CA ASN A 239 13.88 34.59 7.99
C ASN A 239 15.22 34.19 7.31
N GLY A 240 15.22 34.07 5.98
CA GLY A 240 16.40 33.62 5.22
C GLY A 240 16.56 32.10 5.10
N GLU A 241 15.74 31.31 5.81
CA GLU A 241 15.62 29.87 5.58
C GLU A 241 14.77 29.59 4.35
N VAL A 242 15.14 28.54 3.62
CA VAL A 242 14.40 28.01 2.47
C VAL A 242 14.08 26.55 2.71
N ARG A 243 12.84 26.15 2.43
CA ARG A 243 12.42 24.75 2.33
C ARG A 243 11.75 24.52 0.99
N CYS A 244 12.22 23.52 0.27
CA CYS A 244 11.54 22.97 -0.89
C CYS A 244 10.56 21.91 -0.39
N VAL A 245 9.31 21.92 -0.85
CA VAL A 245 8.32 20.94 -0.41
C VAL A 245 7.81 20.17 -1.60
N GLU A 246 7.95 18.85 -1.54
CA GLU A 246 7.31 17.92 -2.46
C GLU A 246 6.00 17.45 -1.84
N VAL A 247 4.88 17.57 -2.57
CA VAL A 247 3.53 17.32 -2.06
C VAL A 247 2.89 16.16 -2.82
N LYS A 248 2.44 15.13 -2.09
CA LYS A 248 1.79 13.95 -2.67
C LYS A 248 0.40 13.76 -2.07
N GLY A 249 -0.58 13.46 -2.91
CA GLY A 249 -1.97 13.23 -2.50
C GLY A 249 -2.47 11.83 -2.90
N THR A 250 -3.22 11.17 -2.02
CA THR A 250 -3.89 9.89 -2.33
C THR A 250 -5.21 9.72 -1.58
N THR A 251 -6.14 8.96 -2.16
CA THR A 251 -7.38 8.52 -1.48
C THR A 251 -7.18 7.28 -0.61
N GLY A 252 -6.06 6.56 -0.80
CA GLY A 252 -5.68 5.40 -0.02
C GLY A 252 -4.78 5.75 1.18
N ALA A 253 -4.10 4.75 1.74
CA ALA A 253 -3.16 4.96 2.85
C ALA A 253 -1.83 5.58 2.37
N ALA A 254 -1.18 6.37 3.24
CA ALA A 254 0.18 6.86 3.00
C ALA A 254 1.20 5.74 3.27
N THR A 255 1.55 4.98 2.24
CA THR A 255 2.52 3.87 2.35
C THR A 255 3.81 4.17 1.61
N SER A 256 3.70 4.54 0.34
CA SER A 256 4.78 4.97 -0.53
C SER A 256 4.20 5.97 -1.52
N VAL A 257 5.09 6.74 -2.14
CA VAL A 257 4.72 7.72 -3.16
C VAL A 257 5.49 7.45 -4.45
N GLU A 258 4.95 7.90 -5.58
CA GLU A 258 5.69 7.88 -6.84
C GLU A 258 6.57 9.12 -6.91
N LEU A 259 7.84 8.90 -7.24
CA LEU A 259 8.84 9.95 -7.39
C LEU A 259 9.44 9.90 -8.79
N THR A 260 9.68 11.06 -9.37
CA THR A 260 10.49 11.15 -10.60
C THR A 260 11.99 11.11 -10.25
N VAL A 261 12.83 10.75 -11.22
CA VAL A 261 14.30 10.79 -11.06
C VAL A 261 14.75 12.20 -10.66
N ASN A 262 14.15 13.24 -11.24
CA ASN A 262 14.45 14.62 -10.93
C ASN A 262 14.10 15.01 -9.48
N GLU A 263 12.98 14.50 -8.93
CA GLU A 263 12.60 14.72 -7.53
C GLU A 263 13.60 14.06 -6.59
N VAL A 264 14.01 12.81 -6.87
CA VAL A 264 15.02 12.08 -6.10
C VAL A 264 16.36 12.82 -6.11
N GLU A 265 16.84 13.18 -7.31
CA GLU A 265 18.10 13.92 -7.46
C GLU A 265 18.03 15.31 -6.80
N HIS A 266 16.88 15.99 -6.86
CA HIS A 266 16.70 17.27 -6.20
C HIS A 266 16.78 17.15 -4.68
N ALA A 267 16.13 16.14 -4.09
CA ALA A 267 16.15 15.90 -2.65
C ALA A 267 17.54 15.54 -2.11
N ARG A 268 18.37 14.87 -2.91
CA ARG A 268 19.73 14.46 -2.52
C ARG A 268 20.80 15.56 -2.64
N LYS A 269 20.48 16.73 -3.18
CA LYS A 269 21.47 17.81 -3.32
C LYS A 269 21.81 18.38 -1.93
N PRO A 270 23.10 18.46 -1.52
CA PRO A 270 23.49 18.87 -0.17
C PRO A 270 23.00 20.26 0.28
N HIS A 271 22.65 21.14 -0.65
CA HIS A 271 22.18 22.49 -0.35
C HIS A 271 20.66 22.64 -0.35
N ASN A 272 19.93 21.56 -0.66
CA ASN A 272 18.47 21.57 -0.66
C ASN A 272 17.97 21.03 0.67
N THR A 273 17.16 21.81 1.37
CA THR A 273 16.35 21.30 2.48
C THR A 273 14.98 20.95 1.91
N VAL A 274 14.72 19.66 1.71
CA VAL A 274 13.47 19.18 1.13
C VAL A 274 12.61 18.54 2.21
N ASP A 275 11.32 18.89 2.24
CA ASP A 275 10.33 18.22 3.07
C ASP A 275 9.37 17.45 2.13
N LEU A 276 9.04 16.20 2.48
CA LEU A 276 7.99 15.43 1.80
C LEU A 276 6.69 15.51 2.59
N TYR A 277 5.64 16.06 1.97
CA TYR A 277 4.33 16.24 2.55
C TYR A 277 3.31 15.34 1.84
N VAL A 278 2.82 14.31 2.53
CA VAL A 278 1.85 13.35 1.97
C VAL A 278 0.50 13.52 2.65
N LEU A 279 -0.54 13.78 1.86
CA LEU A 279 -1.94 13.78 2.31
C LEU A 279 -2.65 12.52 1.81
N SER A 280 -3.00 11.64 2.73
CA SER A 280 -3.68 10.35 2.47
C SER A 280 -5.15 10.39 2.86
N ASP A 281 -5.93 9.36 2.49
CA ASP A 281 -7.37 9.25 2.77
C ASP A 281 -8.21 10.47 2.37
N ILE A 282 -7.81 11.15 1.28
CA ILE A 282 -8.57 12.29 0.74
C ILE A 282 -9.95 11.81 0.28
N LYS A 283 -10.99 12.54 0.67
CA LYS A 283 -12.36 12.34 0.16
C LYS A 283 -12.53 13.17 -1.10
N VAL A 284 -13.08 12.58 -2.15
CA VAL A 284 -13.45 13.32 -3.36
C VAL A 284 -14.93 13.14 -3.62
N ASP A 285 -15.66 14.25 -3.70
CA ASP A 285 -17.02 14.27 -4.22
C ASP A 285 -16.97 14.40 -5.74
N VAL A 286 -17.26 13.30 -6.43
CA VAL A 286 -17.32 13.23 -7.90
C VAL A 286 -18.67 13.66 -8.46
N ARG A 287 -19.64 14.03 -7.61
CA ARG A 287 -20.96 14.53 -8.02
C ARG A 287 -20.99 16.04 -8.18
N SER A 288 -20.03 16.76 -7.59
CA SER A 288 -19.86 18.19 -7.78
C SER A 288 -19.09 18.48 -9.07
N GLU A 289 -19.28 19.65 -9.67
CA GLU A 289 -18.43 20.15 -10.77
C GLU A 289 -17.99 21.59 -10.42
N PRO A 290 -16.69 21.85 -10.21
CA PRO A 290 -15.58 20.89 -10.20
C PRO A 290 -15.68 19.88 -9.04
N TYR A 291 -14.91 18.79 -9.11
CA TYR A 291 -14.83 17.80 -8.03
C TYR A 291 -14.29 18.46 -6.77
N VAL A 292 -14.98 18.26 -5.64
CA VAL A 292 -14.59 18.85 -4.36
C VAL A 292 -13.87 17.80 -3.53
N ALA A 293 -12.66 18.12 -3.09
CA ALA A 293 -11.87 17.26 -2.22
C ALA A 293 -11.85 17.80 -0.77
N SER A 294 -11.90 16.91 0.21
CA SER A 294 -11.94 17.27 1.63
C SER A 294 -11.29 16.20 2.52
N GLY A 295 -11.09 16.54 3.79
CA GLY A 295 -10.44 15.65 4.76
C GLY A 295 -8.98 15.38 4.44
N GLY A 296 -8.51 14.22 4.85
CA GLY A 296 -7.17 13.70 4.63
C GLY A 296 -6.34 13.57 5.92
N ARG A 297 -5.34 12.69 5.89
CA ARG A 297 -4.38 12.46 6.98
C ARG A 297 -2.96 12.78 6.54
N VAL A 298 -2.28 13.58 7.34
CA VAL A 298 -0.94 14.10 7.02
C VAL A 298 0.13 13.12 7.47
N THR A 299 1.07 12.83 6.57
CA THR A 299 2.40 12.29 6.86
C THR A 299 3.41 13.30 6.36
N HIS A 300 4.26 13.81 7.26
CA HIS A 300 5.20 14.89 6.94
C HIS A 300 6.61 14.50 7.36
N LEU A 301 7.49 14.33 6.39
CA LEU A 301 8.90 14.04 6.59
C LEU A 301 9.71 15.33 6.38
N LYS A 302 10.19 15.93 7.48
CA LYS A 302 11.04 17.13 7.43
C LYS A 302 12.49 16.74 7.16
N GLY A 303 13.19 17.48 6.29
CA GLY A 303 14.57 17.18 5.90
C GLY A 303 14.69 15.80 5.24
N TRP A 304 13.70 15.45 4.42
CA TRP A 304 13.60 14.17 3.75
C TRP A 304 14.68 14.02 2.68
N GLU A 305 15.40 12.90 2.76
CA GLU A 305 16.34 12.44 1.75
C GLU A 305 16.00 10.99 1.39
N PRO A 306 15.65 10.68 0.13
CA PRO A 306 15.30 9.32 -0.26
C PRO A 306 16.55 8.42 -0.26
N ALA A 307 16.56 7.38 0.58
CA ALA A 307 17.59 6.34 0.58
C ALA A 307 17.41 5.38 -0.60
N ASP A 308 18.49 4.83 -1.15
CA ASP A 308 18.43 3.89 -2.28
C ASP A 308 17.66 2.60 -1.92
N GLU A 309 17.77 2.14 -0.67
CA GLU A 309 17.06 0.96 -0.18
C GLU A 309 15.54 1.14 -0.13
N ASP A 310 15.05 2.37 -0.04
CA ASP A 310 13.62 2.71 -0.02
C ASP A 310 13.05 3.00 -1.43
N LEU A 311 13.89 2.95 -2.47
CA LEU A 311 13.47 3.23 -3.84
C LEU A 311 13.34 1.94 -4.66
N ARG A 312 12.14 1.70 -5.20
CA ARG A 312 11.91 0.66 -6.22
C ARG A 312 11.75 1.29 -7.60
N PRO A 313 12.55 0.91 -8.61
CA PRO A 313 12.35 1.37 -9.99
C PRO A 313 10.97 0.98 -10.55
N ARG A 314 10.29 1.92 -11.23
CA ARG A 314 8.94 1.70 -11.79
C ARG A 314 8.82 2.00 -13.29
N SER A 315 9.64 2.92 -13.79
CA SER A 315 9.64 3.34 -15.20
C SER A 315 11.06 3.32 -15.76
N PHE A 316 11.19 2.94 -17.03
CA PHE A 316 12.46 2.92 -17.75
C PHE A 316 12.33 3.67 -19.07
N GLU A 317 13.43 4.31 -19.48
CA GLU A 317 13.60 4.83 -20.84
C GLU A 317 14.24 3.74 -21.72
N TYR A 318 13.72 3.55 -22.94
CA TYR A 318 14.26 2.60 -23.91
C TYR A 318 14.91 3.31 -25.10
N ARG A 319 16.18 2.99 -25.36
CA ARG A 319 16.89 3.44 -26.57
C ARG A 319 16.59 2.50 -27.73
N LEU A 320 15.98 3.03 -28.80
CA LEU A 320 15.79 2.30 -30.05
C LEU A 320 17.14 1.96 -30.69
N PRO A 321 17.31 0.76 -31.29
CA PRO A 321 18.52 0.43 -32.03
C PRO A 321 18.67 1.34 -33.26
N PRO A 322 19.91 1.65 -33.71
CA PRO A 322 20.11 2.35 -34.97
C PRO A 322 19.56 1.51 -36.14
N THR A 323 18.80 2.14 -37.03
CA THR A 323 18.35 1.56 -38.32
C THR A 323 19.49 1.38 -39.29
#